data_AF-A0A7W1QF64-F1
#
_entry.id   AF-A0A7W1QF64-F1
#
_cell.length_a   1.000
_cell.length_b   1.000
_cell.length_c   1.000
_cell.angle_alpha   90.00
_cell.angle_beta   90.00
_cell.angle_gamma   90.00
#
_symmetry.space_group_name_H-M   'P 1'
#
loop_
_entity.id
_entity.type
_entity.pdbx_description
1 polymer ?
#
loop_
_entity_poly.entity_id
_entity_poly.type
_entity_poly.pdbx_seq_one_letter_code
_entity_poly.pdbx_strand_id
1 'polypeptide(L)'
;MATSAESSTITLWDVASQRRKGAPLRGHRSVVNAVAFGPGGRRLASADPNDVRVWDLRAAGGPSVKRVIRQAAVLSVVFSADGRTLASADESGAIRLTRLASGGTSGLLRVADAAVFGMAFSPDGRILIAGDEAGKITIWDVADRRRLGEPGRQGGSVNHVAVSPGGRTFATTGDGFSARLWSHVIWRDEDELRAAICELVGAGLSRAEWNQYAPGIEYRRVCDE
;
A
#
# COMPACT_ATOMS: atom_id res chain seq x y z
N MET A 1 15.27 -2.34 -13.47
CA MET A 1 13.87 -2.32 -13.95
C MET A 1 13.42 -3.74 -14.29
N ALA A 2 12.11 -4.02 -14.24
CA ALA A 2 11.52 -5.31 -14.66
C ALA A 2 10.35 -5.04 -15.61
N THR A 3 10.17 -5.89 -16.61
CA THR A 3 9.07 -5.80 -17.59
C THR A 3 8.50 -7.19 -17.90
N SER A 4 7.21 -7.30 -18.23
CA SER A 4 6.54 -8.58 -18.54
C SER A 4 5.84 -8.65 -19.91
N ALA A 5 5.70 -7.53 -20.63
CA ALA A 5 5.17 -7.38 -22.01
C ALA A 5 4.38 -8.59 -22.57
N GLU A 6 3.11 -8.71 -22.18
CA GLU A 6 2.14 -9.72 -22.67
C GLU A 6 2.67 -11.16 -22.74
N SER A 7 3.65 -11.48 -21.92
CA SER A 7 4.31 -12.77 -21.89
C SER A 7 4.19 -13.39 -20.50
N SER A 8 4.39 -14.71 -20.43
CA SER A 8 4.52 -15.45 -19.18
C SER A 8 5.91 -15.33 -18.55
N THR A 9 6.73 -14.41 -19.05
CA THR A 9 8.11 -14.22 -18.62
C THR A 9 8.36 -12.80 -18.13
N ILE A 10 9.36 -12.65 -17.29
CA ILE A 10 9.76 -11.33 -16.78
C ILE A 10 11.20 -11.06 -17.19
N THR A 11 11.42 -9.94 -17.85
CA THR A 11 12.75 -9.49 -18.23
C THR A 11 13.28 -8.48 -17.23
N LEU A 12 14.50 -8.72 -16.73
CA LEU A 12 15.20 -7.79 -15.87
C LEU A 12 16.14 -6.91 -16.69
N TRP A 13 16.26 -5.65 -16.32
CA TRP A 13 17.08 -4.65 -17.00
C TRP A 13 17.97 -3.93 -15.99
N ASP A 14 19.24 -3.80 -16.36
CA ASP A 14 20.14 -2.84 -15.75
C ASP A 14 19.91 -1.48 -16.39
N VAL A 15 19.48 -0.51 -15.59
CA VAL A 15 19.06 0.80 -16.10
C VAL A 15 20.26 1.66 -16.50
N ALA A 16 21.37 1.56 -15.75
CA ALA A 16 22.57 2.36 -16.00
C ALA A 16 23.24 1.98 -17.33
N SER A 17 23.32 0.68 -17.62
CA SER A 17 23.89 0.18 -18.88
C SER A 17 22.86 0.01 -20.00
N GLN A 18 21.57 0.20 -19.70
CA GLN A 18 20.45 -0.03 -20.62
C GLN A 18 20.43 -1.45 -21.24
N ARG A 19 20.92 -2.45 -20.50
CA ARG A 19 21.05 -3.83 -20.97
C ARG A 19 20.17 -4.77 -20.17
N ARG A 20 19.72 -5.82 -20.84
CA ARG A 20 19.04 -6.94 -20.19
C ARG A 20 19.99 -7.63 -19.21
N LYS A 21 19.50 -7.87 -17.99
CA LYS A 21 20.21 -8.53 -16.90
C LYS A 21 19.81 -10.00 -16.82
N GLY A 22 20.64 -10.86 -17.42
CA GLY A 22 20.48 -12.33 -17.36
C GLY A 22 19.35 -12.89 -18.23
N ALA A 23 18.98 -14.15 -18.00
CA ALA A 23 17.85 -14.83 -18.64
C ALA A 23 16.50 -14.23 -18.18
N PRO A 24 15.42 -14.27 -18.99
CA PRO A 24 14.10 -13.89 -18.51
C PRO A 24 13.66 -14.89 -17.44
N LEU A 25 12.99 -14.40 -16.41
CA LEU A 25 12.42 -15.24 -15.37
C LEU A 25 11.24 -16.01 -15.97
N ARG A 26 11.31 -17.34 -15.91
CA ARG A 26 10.29 -18.25 -16.44
C ARG A 26 9.60 -18.98 -15.31
N GLY A 27 8.30 -19.23 -15.46
CA GLY A 27 7.56 -20.11 -14.56
C GLY A 27 6.06 -19.81 -14.48
N HIS A 28 5.64 -18.57 -14.71
CA HIS A 28 4.22 -18.26 -14.89
C HIS A 28 3.66 -19.00 -16.10
N ARG A 29 2.35 -19.27 -16.05
CA ARG A 29 1.66 -20.06 -17.08
C ARG A 29 0.77 -19.20 -17.97
N SER A 30 0.57 -17.95 -17.60
CA SER A 30 -0.18 -16.96 -18.35
C SER A 30 0.55 -15.62 -18.31
N VAL A 31 -0.03 -14.62 -18.95
CA VAL A 31 0.47 -13.24 -18.99
C VAL A 31 0.66 -12.71 -17.57
N VAL A 32 1.83 -12.14 -17.32
CA VAL A 32 2.15 -11.52 -16.04
C VAL A 32 1.56 -10.12 -15.99
N ASN A 33 0.53 -9.94 -15.17
CA ASN A 33 -0.25 -8.70 -15.03
C ASN A 33 0.41 -7.67 -14.13
N ALA A 34 1.16 -8.11 -13.12
CA ALA A 34 1.76 -7.22 -12.13
C ALA A 34 3.17 -7.66 -11.76
N VAL A 35 4.06 -6.69 -11.54
CA VAL A 35 5.41 -6.89 -11.02
C VAL A 35 5.76 -5.81 -10.00
N ALA A 36 6.46 -6.18 -8.93
CA ALA A 36 6.97 -5.24 -7.94
C ALA A 36 8.33 -5.67 -7.40
N PHE A 37 9.28 -4.75 -7.31
CA PHE A 37 10.52 -5.02 -6.58
C PHE A 37 10.27 -4.87 -5.07
N GLY A 38 10.83 -5.80 -4.30
CA GLY A 38 10.97 -5.62 -2.87
C GLY A 38 12.08 -4.60 -2.55
N PRO A 39 12.10 -4.07 -1.33
CA PRO A 39 13.11 -3.11 -0.89
C PRO A 39 14.52 -3.69 -1.02
N GLY A 40 15.45 -2.83 -1.46
CA GLY A 40 16.83 -3.22 -1.76
C GLY A 40 17.00 -4.08 -3.03
N GLY A 41 15.94 -4.30 -3.81
CA GLY A 41 16.01 -4.99 -5.10
C GLY A 41 16.44 -6.47 -5.03
N ARG A 42 16.36 -7.09 -3.85
CA ARG A 42 16.74 -8.49 -3.63
C ARG A 42 15.62 -9.47 -3.98
N ARG A 43 14.38 -9.02 -3.87
CA ARG A 43 13.18 -9.81 -4.19
C ARG A 43 12.40 -9.13 -5.31
N LEU A 44 11.69 -9.94 -6.07
CA LEU A 44 10.67 -9.49 -7.00
C LEU A 44 9.39 -10.26 -6.67
N ALA A 45 8.24 -9.60 -6.73
CA ALA A 45 6.94 -10.24 -6.81
C ALA A 45 6.43 -10.11 -8.24
N SER A 46 5.76 -11.14 -8.72
CA SER A 46 5.03 -11.10 -9.98
C SER A 46 3.75 -11.88 -9.87
N ALA A 47 2.75 -11.49 -10.64
CA ALA A 47 1.46 -12.15 -10.62
C ALA A 47 0.95 -12.44 -12.03
N ASP A 48 0.37 -13.62 -12.21
CA ASP A 48 -0.49 -13.96 -13.35
C ASP A 48 -1.92 -14.29 -12.82
N PRO A 49 -2.89 -14.59 -13.69
CA PRO A 49 -4.23 -14.97 -13.25
C PRO A 49 -4.33 -16.18 -12.31
N ASN A 50 -3.26 -16.95 -12.10
CA ASN A 50 -3.27 -18.18 -11.30
C ASN A 50 -2.54 -18.04 -9.96
N ASP A 51 -1.41 -17.33 -9.94
CA ASP A 51 -0.57 -17.23 -8.76
C ASP A 51 0.26 -15.95 -8.69
N VAL A 52 0.71 -15.64 -7.47
CA VAL A 52 1.76 -14.66 -7.19
C VAL A 52 3.04 -15.40 -6.84
N ARG A 53 4.15 -15.03 -7.48
CA ARG A 53 5.48 -15.60 -7.24
C ARG A 53 6.39 -14.59 -6.62
N VAL A 54 7.10 -15.02 -5.58
CA VAL A 54 8.18 -14.24 -4.97
C VAL A 54 9.51 -14.87 -5.38
N TRP A 55 10.28 -14.10 -6.12
CA TRP A 55 11.60 -14.44 -6.62
C TRP A 55 12.68 -13.94 -5.67
N ASP A 56 13.71 -14.74 -5.45
CA ASP A 56 14.99 -14.31 -4.90
C ASP A 56 15.95 -14.08 -6.07
N LEU A 57 16.35 -12.82 -6.26
CA LEU A 57 17.21 -12.40 -7.37
C LEU A 57 18.71 -12.57 -7.06
N ARG A 58 19.08 -12.98 -5.84
CA ARG A 58 20.47 -13.16 -5.40
C ARG A 58 20.83 -14.59 -5.01
N ALA A 59 19.98 -15.57 -5.33
CA ALA A 59 20.32 -16.96 -5.09
C ALA A 59 21.57 -17.36 -5.88
N ALA A 60 22.40 -18.24 -5.32
CA ALA A 60 23.72 -18.59 -5.86
C ALA A 60 23.66 -19.18 -7.29
N GLY A 61 22.56 -19.85 -7.64
CA GLY A 61 22.30 -20.38 -8.99
C GLY A 61 21.57 -19.40 -9.92
N GLY A 62 21.48 -18.12 -9.56
CA GLY A 62 20.68 -17.13 -10.26
C GLY A 62 19.24 -17.00 -9.71
N PRO A 63 18.43 -16.11 -10.31
CA PRO A 63 17.06 -15.86 -9.85
C PRO A 63 16.20 -17.13 -9.74
N SER A 64 15.52 -17.30 -8.61
CA SER A 64 14.68 -18.49 -8.36
C SER A 64 13.41 -18.15 -7.58
N VAL A 65 12.36 -18.94 -7.77
CA VAL A 65 11.10 -18.78 -7.01
C VAL A 65 11.32 -19.32 -5.59
N LYS A 66 11.11 -18.47 -4.58
CA LYS A 66 11.16 -18.86 -3.15
C LYS A 66 9.79 -19.16 -2.59
N ARG A 67 8.73 -18.58 -3.17
CA ARG A 67 7.37 -18.78 -2.72
C ARG A 67 6.39 -18.60 -3.87
N VAL A 68 5.35 -19.45 -3.86
CA VAL A 68 4.16 -19.32 -4.69
C VAL A 68 2.97 -19.09 -3.76
N ILE A 69 2.18 -18.06 -4.03
CA ILE A 69 0.98 -17.70 -3.29
C ILE A 69 -0.18 -17.91 -4.25
N ARG A 70 -1.10 -18.82 -3.90
CA ARG A 70 -2.28 -19.07 -4.72
C ARG A 70 -3.33 -17.99 -4.47
N GLN A 71 -3.59 -17.21 -5.49
CA GLN A 71 -4.65 -16.21 -5.55
C GLN A 71 -4.97 -16.03 -7.04
N ALA A 72 -6.25 -16.16 -7.40
CA ALA A 72 -6.68 -16.03 -8.77
C ALA A 72 -6.85 -14.56 -9.15
N ALA A 73 -6.77 -14.27 -10.45
CA ALA A 73 -7.11 -12.96 -11.03
C ALA A 73 -6.41 -11.76 -10.35
N VAL A 74 -5.13 -11.93 -10.00
CA VAL A 74 -4.36 -10.85 -9.35
C VAL A 74 -4.01 -9.77 -10.36
N LEU A 75 -4.33 -8.53 -9.99
CA LEU A 75 -4.15 -7.33 -10.79
C LEU A 75 -3.02 -6.44 -10.27
N SER A 76 -2.71 -6.51 -8.99
CA SER A 76 -1.74 -5.62 -8.35
C SER A 76 -0.98 -6.30 -7.23
N VAL A 77 0.31 -6.00 -7.11
CA VAL A 77 1.19 -6.50 -6.04
C VAL A 77 2.10 -5.40 -5.53
N VAL A 78 2.26 -5.27 -4.21
CA VAL A 78 3.18 -4.31 -3.59
C VAL A 78 3.84 -4.87 -2.34
N PHE A 79 5.11 -4.54 -2.13
CA PHE A 79 5.83 -4.87 -0.89
C PHE A 79 5.69 -3.76 0.15
N SER A 80 5.66 -4.14 1.42
CA SER A 80 5.93 -3.21 2.52
C SER A 80 7.37 -2.68 2.44
N ALA A 81 7.62 -1.51 3.02
CA ALA A 81 8.92 -0.85 2.99
C ALA A 81 10.04 -1.69 3.66
N ASP A 82 9.70 -2.55 4.61
CA ASP A 82 10.63 -3.51 5.24
C ASP A 82 10.79 -4.83 4.44
N GLY A 83 9.98 -5.04 3.40
CA GLY A 83 10.01 -6.20 2.52
C GLY A 83 9.53 -7.49 3.17
N ARG A 84 8.92 -7.40 4.36
CA ARG A 84 8.45 -8.56 5.13
C ARG A 84 7.01 -8.94 4.77
N THR A 85 6.23 -8.01 4.23
CA THR A 85 4.84 -8.24 3.85
C THR A 85 4.67 -7.94 2.36
N LEU A 86 3.92 -8.80 1.68
CA LEU A 86 3.45 -8.59 0.31
C LEU A 86 1.93 -8.43 0.35
N ALA A 87 1.40 -7.37 -0.25
CA ALA A 87 -0.02 -7.27 -0.57
C ALA A 87 -0.23 -7.69 -2.04
N SER A 88 -1.26 -8.50 -2.28
CA SER A 88 -1.71 -8.88 -3.61
C SER A 88 -3.22 -8.70 -3.71
N ALA A 89 -3.68 -8.00 -4.74
CA ALA A 89 -5.08 -7.67 -4.93
C ALA A 89 -5.64 -8.27 -6.22
N ASP A 90 -6.87 -8.76 -6.17
CA ASP A 90 -7.55 -9.41 -7.29
C ASP A 90 -8.78 -8.65 -7.81
N GLU A 91 -9.32 -9.13 -8.93
CA GLU A 91 -10.51 -8.61 -9.60
C GLU A 91 -11.76 -8.54 -8.71
N SER A 92 -11.83 -9.34 -7.64
CA SER A 92 -12.98 -9.34 -6.72
C SER A 92 -12.89 -8.29 -5.60
N GLY A 93 -11.77 -7.56 -5.53
CA GLY A 93 -11.46 -6.65 -4.42
C GLY A 93 -10.83 -7.34 -3.20
N ALA A 94 -10.52 -8.64 -3.29
CA ALA A 94 -9.79 -9.30 -2.21
C ALA A 94 -8.32 -8.86 -2.22
N ILE A 95 -7.86 -8.34 -1.07
CA ILE A 95 -6.44 -8.03 -0.84
C ILE A 95 -5.88 -9.05 0.14
N ARG A 96 -4.91 -9.83 -0.29
CA ARG A 96 -4.19 -10.77 0.56
C ARG A 96 -2.89 -10.16 1.06
N LEU A 97 -2.73 -10.10 2.37
CA LEU A 97 -1.46 -9.78 3.02
C LEU A 97 -0.71 -11.08 3.31
N THR A 98 0.50 -11.22 2.79
CA THR A 98 1.34 -12.42 3.00
C THR A 98 2.65 -12.05 3.66
N ARG A 99 2.92 -12.62 4.84
CA ARG A 99 4.20 -12.44 5.53
C ARG A 99 5.25 -13.39 4.97
N LEU A 100 6.37 -12.86 4.50
CA LEU A 100 7.38 -13.59 3.71
C LEU A 100 8.48 -14.28 4.53
N ALA A 101 8.41 -14.22 5.87
CA ALA A 101 9.29 -14.99 6.74
C ALA A 101 8.99 -16.51 6.65
N SER A 102 9.94 -17.35 7.09
CA SER A 102 9.69 -18.79 7.21
C SER A 102 8.50 -19.04 8.14
N GLY A 103 7.59 -19.93 7.75
CA GLY A 103 6.33 -20.14 8.49
C GLY A 103 5.34 -18.96 8.46
N GLY A 104 5.60 -17.94 7.63
CA GLY A 104 4.78 -16.74 7.58
C GLY A 104 3.33 -17.02 7.15
N THR A 105 2.40 -16.38 7.83
CA THR A 105 0.95 -16.52 7.61
C THR A 105 0.45 -15.57 6.52
N SER A 106 -0.68 -15.92 5.92
CA SER A 106 -1.46 -15.01 5.08
C SER A 106 -2.71 -14.55 5.84
N GLY A 107 -3.11 -13.32 5.56
CA GLY A 107 -4.37 -12.73 5.99
C GLY A 107 -5.13 -12.17 4.81
N LEU A 108 -6.45 -12.16 4.90
CA LEU A 108 -7.31 -11.49 3.94
C LEU A 108 -7.76 -10.14 4.52
N LEU A 109 -7.58 -9.08 3.75
CA LEU A 109 -8.35 -7.85 3.86
C LEU A 109 -9.41 -7.91 2.78
N ARG A 110 -10.69 -7.84 3.15
CA ARG A 110 -11.76 -7.79 2.15
C ARG A 110 -12.02 -6.32 1.82
N VAL A 111 -11.59 -5.89 0.63
CA VAL A 111 -11.55 -4.48 0.24
C VAL A 111 -12.39 -4.28 -1.01
N ALA A 112 -13.67 -3.96 -0.79
CA ALA A 112 -14.64 -3.62 -1.84
C ALA A 112 -15.26 -4.80 -2.62
N ASP A 113 -16.27 -4.44 -3.43
CA ASP A 113 -17.00 -5.29 -4.37
C ASP A 113 -16.52 -5.06 -5.82
N ALA A 114 -15.30 -4.52 -5.99
CA ALA A 114 -14.73 -4.10 -7.27
C ALA A 114 -13.22 -4.35 -7.34
N ALA A 115 -12.68 -4.43 -8.56
CA ALA A 115 -11.27 -4.71 -8.81
C ALA A 115 -10.35 -3.65 -8.18
N VAL A 116 -9.27 -4.09 -7.53
CA VAL A 116 -8.28 -3.20 -6.91
C VAL A 116 -7.01 -3.14 -7.77
N PHE A 117 -6.73 -1.95 -8.32
CA PHE A 117 -5.59 -1.72 -9.20
C PHE A 117 -4.44 -1.00 -8.48
N GLY A 118 -4.76 0.09 -7.78
CA GLY A 118 -3.79 0.90 -7.07
C GLY A 118 -3.62 0.46 -5.61
N MET A 119 -2.38 0.16 -5.21
CA MET A 119 -2.03 -0.09 -3.80
C MET A 119 -0.72 0.59 -3.42
N ALA A 120 -0.61 1.03 -2.17
CA ALA A 120 0.66 1.45 -1.59
C ALA A 120 0.68 1.25 -0.08
N PHE A 121 1.82 0.79 0.44
CA PHE A 121 2.09 0.83 1.88
C PHE A 121 2.58 2.21 2.30
N SER A 122 2.29 2.59 3.54
CA SER A 122 3.02 3.68 4.20
C SER A 122 4.51 3.34 4.34
N PRO A 123 5.40 4.35 4.46
CA PRO A 123 6.83 4.13 4.65
C PRO A 123 7.19 3.28 5.87
N ASP A 124 6.36 3.28 6.92
CA ASP A 124 6.55 2.43 8.10
C ASP A 124 5.90 1.03 7.96
N GLY A 125 5.21 0.79 6.83
CA GLY A 125 4.55 -0.49 6.51
C GLY A 125 3.30 -0.79 7.32
N ARG A 126 2.84 0.11 8.18
CA ARG A 126 1.68 -0.12 9.06
C ARG A 126 0.34 0.11 8.37
N ILE A 127 0.32 0.94 7.34
CA ILE A 127 -0.89 1.30 6.62
C ILE A 127 -0.81 0.74 5.20
N LEU A 128 -1.93 0.22 4.72
CA LEU A 128 -2.15 -0.04 3.30
C LEU A 128 -3.27 0.87 2.79
N ILE A 129 -2.97 1.60 1.72
CA ILE A 129 -3.96 2.37 0.95
C ILE A 129 -4.24 1.60 -0.33
N ALA A 130 -5.52 1.39 -0.62
CA ALA A 130 -5.99 0.72 -1.82
C ALA A 130 -7.04 1.57 -2.53
N GLY A 131 -6.97 1.60 -3.86
CA GLY A 131 -7.93 2.23 -4.73
C GLY A 131 -8.54 1.22 -5.70
N ASP A 132 -9.85 1.27 -5.87
CA ASP A 132 -10.60 0.35 -6.72
C ASP A 132 -11.11 0.96 -8.04
N GLU A 133 -11.64 0.10 -8.89
CA GLU A 133 -12.25 0.43 -10.19
C GLU A 133 -13.42 1.41 -10.07
N ALA A 134 -14.17 1.37 -8.96
CA ALA A 134 -15.27 2.28 -8.71
C ALA A 134 -14.78 3.66 -8.20
N GLY A 135 -13.47 3.87 -8.13
CA GLY A 135 -12.85 5.10 -7.66
C GLY A 135 -12.78 5.22 -6.14
N LYS A 136 -13.18 4.18 -5.40
CA LYS A 136 -13.17 4.20 -3.94
C LYS A 136 -11.75 4.02 -3.43
N ILE A 137 -11.40 4.81 -2.41
CA ILE A 137 -10.12 4.70 -1.71
C ILE A 137 -10.39 4.19 -0.31
N THR A 138 -9.66 3.17 0.12
CA THR A 138 -9.78 2.57 1.45
C THR A 138 -8.42 2.48 2.11
N ILE A 139 -8.37 2.86 3.40
CA ILE A 139 -7.17 2.84 4.23
C ILE A 139 -7.33 1.74 5.28
N TRP A 140 -6.29 0.94 5.47
CA TRP A 140 -6.26 -0.21 6.38
C TRP A 140 -5.09 -0.16 7.32
N ASP A 141 -5.32 -0.58 8.57
CA ASP A 141 -4.27 -1.04 9.45
C ASP A 141 -3.85 -2.46 9.04
N VAL A 142 -2.56 -2.66 8.82
CA VAL A 142 -1.98 -3.91 8.33
C VAL A 142 -1.87 -4.97 9.44
N ALA A 143 -1.63 -4.55 10.68
CA ALA A 143 -1.45 -5.46 11.81
C ALA A 143 -2.80 -6.03 12.27
N ASP A 144 -3.76 -5.15 12.48
CA ASP A 144 -5.12 -5.46 12.95
C ASP A 144 -6.05 -5.91 11.83
N ARG A 145 -5.63 -5.71 10.57
CA ARG A 145 -6.42 -6.02 9.37
C ARG A 145 -7.76 -5.30 9.36
N ARG A 146 -7.78 -4.09 9.92
CA ARG A 146 -8.98 -3.28 10.15
C ARG A 146 -9.03 -2.12 9.18
N ARG A 147 -10.22 -1.83 8.66
CA ARG A 147 -10.47 -0.62 7.86
C ARG A 147 -10.42 0.59 8.78
N LEU A 148 -9.53 1.54 8.48
CA LEU A 148 -9.38 2.79 9.21
C LEU A 148 -10.31 3.88 8.66
N GLY A 149 -10.52 3.90 7.34
CA GLY A 149 -11.41 4.89 6.74
C GLY A 149 -11.48 4.83 5.22
N GLU A 150 -12.37 5.67 4.70
CA GLU A 150 -12.64 5.85 3.27
C GLU A 150 -12.61 7.37 3.00
N PRO A 151 -11.42 7.95 2.71
CA PRO A 151 -11.24 9.40 2.62
C PRO A 151 -12.04 10.05 1.48
N GLY A 152 -12.54 9.25 0.54
CA GLY A 152 -13.46 9.70 -0.49
C GLY A 152 -13.43 8.82 -1.73
N ARG A 153 -14.03 9.34 -2.80
CA ARG A 153 -14.03 8.73 -4.13
C ARG A 153 -13.37 9.63 -5.15
N GLN A 154 -12.53 9.04 -6.00
CA GLN A 154 -12.06 9.64 -7.24
C GLN A 154 -13.17 9.53 -8.31
N GLY A 155 -13.22 10.48 -9.25
CA GLY A 155 -14.19 10.50 -10.34
C GLY A 155 -13.84 9.52 -11.47
N GLY A 156 -13.66 8.24 -11.13
CA GLY A 156 -13.18 7.18 -12.02
C GLY A 156 -12.25 6.22 -11.27
N SER A 157 -11.85 5.13 -11.93
CA SER A 157 -10.95 4.10 -11.38
C SER A 157 -9.71 4.72 -10.73
N VAL A 158 -9.23 4.11 -9.64
CA VAL A 158 -7.92 4.41 -9.05
C VAL A 158 -6.91 3.35 -9.49
N ASN A 159 -6.14 3.68 -10.53
CA ASN A 159 -5.16 2.78 -11.13
C ASN A 159 -3.83 2.77 -10.37
N HIS A 160 -3.45 3.89 -9.75
CA HIS A 160 -2.22 4.00 -8.98
C HIS A 160 -2.39 4.79 -7.69
N VAL A 161 -1.63 4.38 -6.68
CA VAL A 161 -1.51 5.07 -5.38
C VAL A 161 -0.03 5.22 -5.06
N ALA A 162 0.36 6.38 -4.56
CA ALA A 162 1.71 6.63 -4.06
C ALA A 162 1.66 7.37 -2.73
N VAL A 163 2.45 6.94 -1.74
CA VAL A 163 2.54 7.59 -0.43
C VAL A 163 3.81 8.42 -0.37
N SER A 164 3.71 9.62 0.21
CA SER A 164 4.87 10.49 0.45
C SER A 164 5.89 9.82 1.38
N PRO A 165 7.19 10.14 1.29
CA PRO A 165 8.22 9.56 2.15
C PRO A 165 8.00 9.79 3.65
N GLY A 166 7.34 10.89 4.02
CA GLY A 166 6.96 11.18 5.40
C GLY A 166 5.63 10.56 5.85
N GLY A 167 4.91 9.87 4.96
CA GLY A 167 3.64 9.22 5.27
C GLY A 167 2.44 10.16 5.50
N ARG A 168 2.63 11.48 5.42
CA ARG A 168 1.60 12.49 5.76
C ARG A 168 0.58 12.74 4.65
N THR A 169 0.95 12.43 3.41
CA THR A 169 0.08 12.56 2.24
C THR A 169 0.24 11.38 1.30
N PHE A 170 -0.78 11.16 0.47
CA PHE A 170 -0.73 10.21 -0.63
C PHE A 170 -1.39 10.80 -1.88
N ALA A 171 -1.00 10.32 -3.05
CA ALA A 171 -1.56 10.71 -4.33
C ALA A 171 -2.26 9.53 -5.00
N THR A 172 -3.36 9.78 -5.69
CA THR A 172 -4.08 8.80 -6.52
C THR A 172 -4.19 9.29 -7.96
N THR A 173 -4.16 8.36 -8.91
CA THR A 173 -4.40 8.64 -10.34
C THR A 173 -5.24 7.53 -10.96
N GLY A 174 -5.87 7.81 -12.10
CA GLY A 174 -6.58 6.82 -12.91
C GLY A 174 -7.38 7.48 -14.02
N ASP A 175 -8.49 6.86 -14.43
CA ASP A 175 -9.16 7.18 -15.71
C ASP A 175 -9.91 8.52 -15.70
N GLY A 176 -10.17 9.09 -14.53
CA GLY A 176 -10.82 10.40 -14.37
C GLY A 176 -9.94 11.60 -14.75
N PHE A 177 -8.88 11.38 -15.55
CA PHE A 177 -7.90 12.37 -16.04
C PHE A 177 -7.35 13.35 -14.99
N SER A 178 -7.38 12.95 -13.72
CA SER A 178 -6.95 13.80 -12.61
C SER A 178 -6.05 13.01 -11.67
N ALA A 179 -4.98 13.67 -11.23
CA ALA A 179 -4.25 13.25 -10.05
C ALA A 179 -4.85 13.98 -8.84
N ARG A 180 -5.11 13.25 -7.76
CA ARG A 180 -5.59 13.85 -6.50
C ARG A 180 -4.55 13.65 -5.42
N LEU A 181 -4.24 14.74 -4.71
CA LEU A 181 -3.43 14.70 -3.51
C LEU A 181 -4.35 14.71 -2.30
N TRP A 182 -4.10 13.77 -1.39
CA TRP A 182 -4.90 13.59 -0.18
C TRP A 182 -4.02 13.94 1.01
N SER A 183 -4.41 15.00 1.72
CA SER A 183 -3.85 15.35 3.02
C SER A 183 -4.69 14.73 4.12
N HIS A 184 -4.65 13.41 4.21
CA HIS A 184 -4.98 12.74 5.45
C HIS A 184 -3.66 12.36 6.09
N VAL A 185 -3.29 13.06 7.17
CA VAL A 185 -2.34 12.47 8.10
C VAL A 185 -3.03 11.21 8.60
N ILE A 186 -2.42 10.06 8.34
CA ILE A 186 -3.03 8.78 8.66
C ILE A 186 -2.87 8.59 10.16
N TRP A 187 -3.81 9.12 10.93
CA TRP A 187 -3.79 9.04 12.38
C TRP A 187 -4.05 7.61 12.82
N ARG A 188 -3.15 7.06 13.64
CA ARG A 188 -3.18 5.69 14.15
C ARG A 188 -4.35 5.47 15.11
N ASP A 189 -4.68 6.49 15.89
CA ASP A 189 -5.72 6.48 16.93
C ASP A 189 -6.14 7.92 17.31
N GLU A 190 -7.08 8.02 18.24
CA GLU A 190 -7.56 9.30 18.77
C GLU A 190 -6.47 10.11 19.47
N ASP A 191 -5.47 9.46 20.08
CA ASP A 191 -4.42 10.13 20.85
C ASP A 191 -3.41 10.80 19.93
N GLU A 192 -3.03 10.16 18.83
CA GLU A 192 -2.19 10.78 17.81
C GLU A 192 -2.91 11.91 17.07
N LEU A 193 -4.20 11.73 16.79
CA LEU A 193 -5.05 12.80 16.26
C LEU A 193 -5.09 13.97 17.26
N ARG A 194 -5.31 13.72 18.55
CA ARG A 194 -5.32 14.75 19.60
C ARG A 194 -3.98 15.46 19.68
N ALA A 195 -2.87 14.73 19.80
CA ALA A 195 -1.53 15.29 19.91
C ALA A 195 -1.20 16.21 18.72
N ALA A 196 -1.57 15.79 17.50
CA ALA A 196 -1.29 16.59 16.33
C ALA A 196 -2.26 17.74 16.11
N ILE A 197 -3.53 17.62 16.53
CA ILE A 197 -4.42 18.79 16.66
C ILE A 197 -3.75 19.78 17.61
N CYS A 198 -3.26 19.33 18.77
CA CYS A 198 -2.60 20.19 19.76
C CYS A 198 -1.33 20.86 19.22
N GLU A 199 -0.52 20.20 18.38
CA GLU A 199 0.59 20.88 17.70
C GLU A 199 0.13 21.93 16.69
N LEU A 200 -1.00 21.71 16.02
CA LEU A 200 -1.48 22.58 14.93
C LEU A 200 -2.22 23.82 15.46
N VAL A 201 -3.01 23.67 16.51
CA VAL A 201 -3.78 24.76 17.13
C VAL A 201 -3.02 25.41 18.31
N GLY A 202 -1.94 24.77 18.80
CA GLY A 202 -1.20 25.18 19.98
C GLY A 202 -1.84 24.67 21.29
N ALA A 203 -1.33 25.16 22.43
CA ALA A 203 -1.91 24.85 23.73
C ALA A 203 -3.38 25.28 23.76
N GLY A 204 -4.27 24.38 24.21
CA GLY A 204 -5.67 24.73 24.42
C GLY A 204 -5.82 25.85 25.45
N LEU A 205 -6.96 26.57 25.42
CA LEU A 205 -7.21 27.68 26.35
C LEU A 205 -6.91 27.27 27.79
N SER A 206 -6.15 28.12 28.49
CA SER A 206 -5.96 27.97 29.94
C SER A 206 -7.30 28.07 30.66
N ARG A 207 -7.37 27.57 31.89
CA ARG A 207 -8.61 27.63 32.67
C ARG A 207 -9.10 29.07 32.90
N ALA A 208 -8.16 30.02 32.96
CA ALA A 208 -8.48 31.45 33.07
C ALA A 208 -9.10 31.98 31.78
N GLU A 209 -8.49 31.70 30.62
CA GLU A 209 -9.01 32.14 29.32
C GLU A 209 -10.35 31.46 28.99
N TRP A 210 -10.54 30.20 29.35
CA TRP A 210 -11.81 29.50 29.17
C TRP A 210 -12.94 30.15 29.95
N ASN A 211 -12.71 30.51 31.21
CA ASN A 211 -13.71 31.20 32.03
C ASN A 211 -14.02 32.60 31.50
N GLN A 212 -13.08 33.24 30.82
CA GLN A 212 -13.26 34.56 30.20
C GLN A 212 -14.05 34.48 28.90
N TYR A 213 -13.73 33.53 28.02
CA TYR A 213 -14.30 33.46 26.67
C TYR A 213 -15.52 32.53 26.54
N ALA A 214 -15.69 31.59 27.48
CA ALA A 214 -16.79 30.62 27.49
C ALA A 214 -17.45 30.51 28.88
N PRO A 215 -17.98 31.61 29.45
CA PRO A 215 -18.59 31.59 30.78
C PRO A 215 -19.82 30.68 30.81
N GLY A 216 -19.91 29.84 31.86
CA GLY A 216 -21.01 28.89 32.05
C GLY A 216 -20.83 27.53 31.36
N ILE A 217 -19.77 27.34 30.57
CA ILE A 217 -19.39 26.04 30.00
C ILE A 217 -18.32 25.40 30.90
N GLU A 218 -18.53 24.14 31.29
CA GLU A 218 -17.55 23.41 32.10
C GLU A 218 -16.20 23.31 31.40
N TYR A 219 -15.13 23.68 32.12
CA TYR A 219 -13.77 23.61 31.58
C TYR A 219 -13.38 22.16 31.28
N ARG A 220 -12.98 21.92 30.03
CA ARG A 220 -12.42 20.63 29.61
C ARG A 220 -11.05 20.86 28.98
N ARG A 221 -10.02 20.22 29.54
CA ARG A 221 -8.67 20.26 28.98
C ARG A 221 -8.64 19.41 27.71
N VAL A 222 -8.19 20.01 26.60
CA VAL A 222 -8.17 19.38 25.27
C VAL A 222 -6.76 18.96 24.87
N CYS A 223 -5.74 19.72 25.26
CA CYS A 223 -4.33 19.48 24.98
C CYS A 223 -3.53 19.53 26.29
N ASP A 224 -2.60 18.60 26.46
CA ASP A 224 -1.63 18.62 27.55
C ASP A 224 -0.36 19.37 27.12
N GLU A 225 0.33 20.01 28.06
CA GLU A 225 1.63 20.70 27.85
C GLU A 225 2.79 19.72 27.70
#